data_AF-A0A9E5IFP6-F1
#
_entry.id   AF-A0A9E5IFP6-F1
#
_cell.length_a   1.000
_cell.length_b   1.000
_cell.length_c   1.000
_cell.angle_alpha   90.00
_cell.angle_beta   90.00
_cell.angle_gamma   90.00
#
_symmetry.space_group_name_H-M   'P 1'
#
loop_
_entity.id
_entity.type
_entity.pdbx_description
1 polymer ?
#
loop_
_entity_poly.entity_id
_entity_poly.type
_entity_poly.pdbx_seq_one_letter_code
_entity_poly.pdbx_strand_id
1 'polypeptide(L)' 'MFEGLTEKFSRAFSSLRGKGRISESDIESALSEIRSALLEADVALEVVDSFTTNVREKSLTKLADIQRSTNPSQEIFSVI' A
#
# COMPACT_ATOMS: atom_id res chain seq x y z
N MET A 1 -13.90 -8.78 14.18
CA MET A 1 -12.47 -9.11 14.00
C MET A 1 -11.84 -8.42 12.78
N PHE A 2 -12.52 -8.30 11.63
CA PHE A 2 -12.00 -7.56 10.47
C PHE A 2 -12.10 -6.03 10.56
N GLU A 3 -12.90 -5.47 11.47
CA GLU A 3 -13.11 -4.01 11.55
C GLU A 3 -11.85 -3.22 11.92
N GLY A 4 -11.01 -3.73 12.82
CA GLY A 4 -9.76 -3.06 13.19
C GLY A 4 -8.75 -3.02 12.04
N LEU A 5 -8.78 -4.02 11.16
CA LEU A 5 -7.96 -4.06 9.95
C LEU A 5 -8.48 -3.03 8.94
N THR A 6 -9.78 -3.04 8.68
CA THR A 6 -10.45 -2.08 7.80
C THR A 6 -10.19 -0.63 8.21
N GLU A 7 -10.17 -0.33 9.51
CA GLU A 7 -9.92 1.02 10.01
C GLU A 7 -8.47 1.49 9.81
N LYS A 8 -7.48 0.60 10.05
CA LYS A 8 -6.06 0.89 9.78
C LYS A 8 -5.82 1.14 8.30
N PHE A 9 -6.39 0.30 7.43
CA PHE A 9 -6.33 0.48 5.98
C PHE A 9 -6.97 1.82 5.56
N SER A 10 -8.16 2.15 6.08
CA SER A 10 -8.85 3.40 5.76
C SER A 10 -8.06 4.66 6.14
N ARG A 11 -7.29 4.62 7.23
CA ARG A 11 -6.37 5.72 7.62
C ARG A 11 -5.17 5.83 6.69
N ALA A 12 -4.51 4.72 6.38
CA ALA A 12 -3.39 4.71 5.42
C ALA A 12 -3.85 5.26 4.06
N PHE A 13 -5.05 4.88 3.60
CA PHE A 13 -5.65 5.39 2.37
C PHE A 13 -5.98 6.89 2.42
N SER A 14 -6.50 7.39 3.55
CA SER A 14 -6.77 8.82 3.71
C SER A 14 -5.48 9.67 3.65
N SER A 15 -4.39 9.14 4.20
CA SER A 15 -3.06 9.78 4.12
C SER A 15 -2.54 9.86 2.67
N LEU A 16 -2.71 8.77 1.90
CA LEU A 16 -2.36 8.71 0.48
C LEU A 16 -3.29 9.55 -0.42
N ARG A 17 -4.53 9.80 0.00
CA ARG A 17 -5.52 10.62 -0.74
C ARG A 17 -5.30 12.12 -0.59
N GLY A 18 -4.77 12.56 0.54
CA GLY A 18 -4.46 13.98 0.77
C GLY A 18 -3.22 14.48 0.00
N LYS A 19 -2.34 13.57 -0.40
CA LYS A 19 -1.11 13.90 -1.15
C LYS A 19 -1.39 13.77 -2.65
N GLY A 20 -1.69 14.89 -3.31
CA GLY A 20 -2.01 14.92 -4.76
C GLY A 20 -0.95 14.33 -5.70
N ARG A 21 0.27 14.04 -5.20
CA ARG A 21 1.27 13.22 -5.86
C ARG A 21 1.81 12.20 -4.87
N ILE A 22 1.82 10.94 -5.30
CA ILE A 22 2.38 9.84 -4.51
C ILE A 22 3.81 9.60 -5.00
N SER A 23 4.74 9.60 -4.05
CA SER A 23 6.17 9.40 -4.30
C SER A 23 6.58 7.98 -3.94
N GLU A 24 7.73 7.53 -4.42
CA GLU A 24 8.30 6.23 -4.07
C GLU A 24 8.45 6.04 -2.55
N SER A 25 8.83 7.11 -1.85
CA SER A 25 8.91 7.14 -0.38
C SER A 25 7.57 6.89 0.33
N ASP A 26 6.46 7.33 -0.26
CA ASP A 26 5.12 7.11 0.30
C ASP A 26 4.70 5.64 0.13
N ILE A 27 5.06 5.02 -1.00
CA ILE A 27 4.84 3.59 -1.26
C ILE A 27 5.64 2.74 -0.29
N GLU A 28 6.93 3.06 -0.07
CA GLU A 28 7.76 2.35 0.91
C GLU A 28 7.23 2.46 2.33
N SER A 29 6.75 3.66 2.72
CA SER A 29 6.15 3.87 4.04
C SER A 29 4.89 3.03 4.22
N ALA A 30 4.01 3.01 3.20
CA ALA A 30 2.79 2.20 3.22
C ALA A 30 3.11 0.69 3.24
N LEU A 31 4.08 0.22 2.47
CA LEU A 31 4.52 -1.17 2.48
C LEU A 31 5.07 -1.60 3.85
N SER A 32 5.78 -0.71 4.54
CA SER A 32 6.29 -0.97 5.89
C SER A 32 5.15 -1.12 6.92
N GLU A 33 4.13 -0.26 6.83
CA GLU A 33 2.93 -0.38 7.67
C GLU A 33 2.16 -1.67 7.37
N ILE A 34 1.96 -2.01 6.09
CA ILE A 34 1.30 -3.25 5.66
C ILE A 34 2.07 -4.48 6.14
N ARG A 35 3.40 -4.48 6.01
CA ARG A 35 4.26 -5.58 6.50
C ARG A 35 4.08 -5.79 8.00
N SER A 36 4.07 -4.70 8.78
CA SER A 36 3.85 -4.76 10.23
C SER A 36 2.45 -5.29 10.57
N ALA A 37 1.41 -4.84 9.85
CA ALA A 37 0.04 -5.32 10.04
C ALA A 37 -0.14 -6.80 9.68
N LEU A 38 0.56 -7.30 8.65
CA LEU A 38 0.53 -8.71 8.27
C LEU A 38 1.21 -9.60 9.31
N LEU A 39 2.34 -9.15 9.88
CA LEU A 39 3.01 -9.86 10.97
C LEU A 39 2.18 -9.84 12.26
N GLU A 40 1.51 -8.73 12.58
CA GLU A 40 0.55 -8.65 13.70
C GLU A 40 -0.66 -9.58 13.52
N ALA A 41 -1.01 -9.93 12.28
CA ALA A 41 -2.10 -10.82 11.93
C ALA A 41 -1.69 -12.31 11.87
N ASP A 42 -0.51 -12.66 12.38
CA ASP A 42 0.01 -14.04 12.43
C ASP A 42 0.23 -14.68 11.04
N VAL A 43 0.55 -13.85 10.03
CA VAL A 43 0.88 -14.31 8.67
C VAL A 43 2.35 -14.74 8.59
N ALA A 44 2.62 -15.86 7.91
CA ALA A 44 3.97 -16.39 7.73
C ALA A 44 4.90 -15.41 6.99
N LEU A 45 6.14 -15.29 7.47
CA LEU A 45 7.14 -14.36 6.93
C LEU A 45 7.37 -14.52 5.42
N GLU A 46 7.40 -15.76 4.91
CA GLU A 46 7.56 -16.05 3.48
C GLU A 46 6.44 -15.45 2.63
N VAL A 47 5.21 -15.48 3.14
CA VAL A 47 4.03 -14.90 2.47
C VAL A 47 4.11 -13.38 2.51
N VAL A 48 4.51 -12.82 3.66
CA VAL A 48 4.66 -11.37 3.83
C VAL A 48 5.74 -10.84 2.88
N ASP A 49 6.93 -11.43 2.84
CA ASP A 49 8.02 -10.96 1.99
C ASP A 49 7.68 -11.12 0.50
N SER A 50 7.04 -12.23 0.10
CA SER A 50 6.57 -12.43 -1.27
C SER A 50 5.51 -11.41 -1.67
N PHE A 51 4.55 -11.12 -0.78
CA PHE A 51 3.50 -10.13 -1.00
C PHE A 51 4.08 -8.73 -1.13
N THR A 52 4.92 -8.32 -0.17
CA THR A 52 5.54 -6.98 -0.15
C THR A 52 6.40 -6.74 -1.39
N THR A 53 7.12 -7.78 -1.85
CA THR A 53 7.95 -7.70 -3.07
C THR A 53 7.09 -7.52 -4.32
N ASN A 54 6.03 -8.32 -4.47
CA ASN A 54 5.13 -8.25 -5.62
C ASN A 54 4.39 -6.90 -5.70
N VAL A 55 3.91 -6.41 -4.56
CA VAL A 55 3.26 -5.09 -4.47
C VAL A 55 4.24 -3.96 -4.78
N ARG A 56 5.49 -4.03 -4.29
CA ARG A 56 6.54 -3.05 -4.64
C ARG A 56 6.78 -3.00 -6.15
N GLU A 57 7.02 -4.15 -6.78
CA GLU A 57 7.32 -4.24 -8.22
C GLU A 57 6.18 -3.69 -9.08
N LYS A 58 4.94 -4.06 -8.76
CA LYS A 58 3.76 -3.55 -9.47
C LYS A 58 3.55 -2.05 -9.24
N SER A 59 3.82 -1.57 -8.02
CA SER A 59 3.65 -0.14 -7.68
C SER A 59 4.67 0.73 -8.41
N LEU A 60 5.91 0.27 -8.54
CA LEU A 60 6.96 0.93 -9.32
C LEU A 60 6.63 0.93 -10.82
N THR A 61 6.18 -0.21 -11.34
CA THR A 61 5.78 -0.34 -12.76
C THR A 61 4.64 0.60 -13.10
N LYS A 62 3.63 0.70 -12.23
CA LYS A 62 2.48 1.58 -12.40
C LYS A 62 2.72 3.01 -11.90
N LEU A 63 3.90 3.35 -11.36
CA LEU A 63 4.17 4.67 -10.78
C LEU A 63 3.95 5.79 -11.81
N ALA A 64 4.36 5.56 -13.06
CA ALA A 64 4.15 6.50 -14.16
C ALA A 64 2.66 6.71 -14.49
N ASP A 65 1.85 5.65 -14.45
CA ASP A 65 0.40 5.71 -14.66
C ASP A 65 -0.32 6.36 -13.47
N ILE A 66 0.10 6.03 -12.23
CA ILE A 66 -0.38 6.61 -10.98
C ILE A 66 -0.14 8.13 -11.00
N GLN A 67 1.06 8.58 -11.37
CA GLN A 67 1.39 10.01 -11.44
C GLN A 67 0.62 10.77 -12.51
N ARG A 68 0.17 10.08 -13.57
CA ARG A 68 -0.61 10.65 -14.67
C ARG A 68 -2.12 10.58 -14.40
N SER A 69 -2.56 9.74 -13.46
CA SER A 69 -3.95 9.55 -13.08
C SER A 69 -4.47 10.72 -12.25
N THR A 70 -5.76 11.04 -12.44
CA THR A 70 -6.47 12.06 -11.67
C THR A 70 -6.73 11.61 -10.23
N ASN A 71 -6.63 10.31 -9.93
CA ASN A 71 -6.82 9.72 -8.60
C ASN A 71 -5.71 8.71 -8.26
N PRO A 72 -4.48 9.18 -7.98
CA PRO A 72 -3.32 8.30 -7.73
C PRO A 72 -3.53 7.31 -6.56
N SER A 73 -4.31 7.71 -5.56
CA SER A 73 -4.58 6.90 -4.36
C SER A 73 -5.47 5.69 -4.65
N GLN A 74 -6.38 5.80 -5.63
CA GLN A 74 -7.22 4.70 -6.07
C GLN A 74 -6.45 3.74 -6.99
N GLU A 75 -5.55 4.27 -7.81
CA GLU A 75 -4.69 3.44 -8.65
C GLU A 75 -3.75 2.57 -7.81
N ILE A 76 -3.15 3.12 -6.74
CA ILE A 76 -2.38 2.31 -5.78
C ILE A 76 -3.24 1.24 -5.11
N PHE A 77 -4.49 1.54 -4.78
CA PHE A 77 -5.40 0.52 -4.27
C PHE A 77 -5.62 -0.62 -5.27
N SER A 78 -5.65 -0.34 -6.57
CA SER A 78 -5.76 -1.40 -7.59
C SER A 78 -4.48 -2.23 -7.75
N VAL A 79 -3.37 -1.83 -7.13
CA VAL A 79 -2.10 -2.55 -7.18
C VAL A 79 -1.93 -3.52 -6.00
N ILE A 80 -2.43 -3.13 -4.83
CA ILE A 80 -2.40 -3.91 -3.57
C ILE A 80 -3.52 -4.95 -3.61
#